data_AF-A0A956H011-F1
#
_entry.id   AF-A0A956H011-F1
#
_cell.length_a   1.000
_cell.length_b   1.000
_cell.length_c   1.000
_cell.angle_alpha   90.00
_cell.angle_beta   90.00
_cell.angle_gamma   90.00
#
_symmetry.space_group_name_H-M   'P 1'
#
loop_
_entity.id
_entity.type
_entity.pdbx_description
1 polymer ?
#
loop_
_entity_poly.entity_id
_entity_poly.type
_entity_poly.pdbx_seq_one_letter_code
_entity_poly.pdbx_strand_id
1 'polypeptide(L)'
;MIRINLSPTAKRKVANTRSAGAVQQLVPSTQVSKGGIIAIAMMLGWIAVGVVGYLLLTSVEEETNALKLQSTQLAKQAADINAQIDEEGLQARFNRYEELKAAKEALEKKRRTPVFVYHELGNVLTTGKLPDIDEAEQRQRVALDPQARLDNDWDAQSVWLLSMVEEDNNVLEITGGARDPDDLSEFVKRLRASARFARVSHPEYKLHEVKERDQATLASATDKPLKPGESLSDYYSFELTAQVRYWD
;
A
#
# COMPACT_ATOMS: atom_id res chain seq x y z
N MET A 1 -4.48 14.98 25.49
CA MET A 1 -4.62 16.37 26.01
C MET A 1 -4.34 16.35 27.50
N ILE A 2 -3.12 16.68 27.92
CA ILE A 2 -2.67 16.61 29.31
C ILE A 2 -2.29 18.04 29.73
N ARG A 3 -2.98 18.58 30.75
CA ARG A 3 -2.68 19.90 31.33
C ARG A 3 -1.79 19.68 32.55
N ILE A 4 -0.56 20.13 32.49
CA ILE A 4 0.37 20.13 33.64
C ILE A 4 0.19 21.45 34.37
N ASN A 5 -0.30 21.34 35.60
CA ASN A 5 -0.50 22.44 36.54
C ASN A 5 0.76 22.56 37.40
N LEU A 6 1.56 23.63 37.20
CA LEU A 6 2.73 23.90 38.02
C LEU A 6 2.34 24.83 39.18
N SER A 7 2.61 24.33 40.39
CA SER A 7 2.32 24.92 41.71
C SER A 7 2.86 26.35 41.91
N PRO A 8 2.25 27.13 42.81
CA PRO A 8 2.61 28.53 43.05
C PRO A 8 3.90 28.63 43.90
N THR A 9 4.93 29.30 43.37
CA THR A 9 6.10 29.70 44.16
C THR A 9 5.72 30.83 45.12
N ALA A 10 5.82 30.52 46.40
CA ALA A 10 5.49 31.37 47.53
C ALA A 10 6.31 32.67 47.57
N LYS A 11 5.60 33.78 47.82
CA LYS A 11 6.15 35.06 48.28
C LYS A 11 6.91 34.85 49.61
N ARG A 12 8.21 35.14 49.63
CA ARG A 12 8.95 35.37 50.88
C ARG A 12 9.16 36.87 51.06
N LYS A 13 8.35 37.49 51.93
CA LYS A 13 8.66 38.78 52.56
C LYS A 13 9.76 38.55 53.58
N VAL A 14 10.79 39.39 53.59
CA VAL A 14 11.65 39.60 54.75
C VAL A 14 11.60 41.09 55.08
N ALA A 15 11.14 41.40 56.29
CA ALA A 15 11.13 42.72 56.87
C ALA A 15 11.87 42.67 58.20
N ASN A 16 12.80 43.64 58.39
CA ASN A 16 13.25 44.27 59.64
C ASN A 16 13.84 43.37 60.77
N THR A 17 14.86 43.77 61.55
CA THR A 17 15.09 45.07 62.20
C THR A 17 16.47 45.08 62.92
N ARG A 18 17.03 46.30 63.13
CA ARG A 18 17.98 46.75 64.20
C ARG A 18 19.44 46.25 64.12
N SER A 19 20.47 47.04 64.37
CA SER A 19 20.64 48.09 65.39
C SER A 19 21.76 49.06 65.01
N ALA A 20 21.64 50.28 65.54
CA ALA A 20 22.67 51.31 65.59
C ALA A 20 23.89 50.83 66.41
N GLY A 21 25.08 51.00 65.86
CA GLY A 21 26.35 50.87 66.56
C GLY A 21 27.25 52.03 66.14
N ALA A 22 27.50 52.95 67.06
CA ALA A 22 28.37 54.09 66.89
C ALA A 22 29.79 53.64 66.54
N VAL A 23 30.36 54.17 65.46
CA VAL A 23 31.79 54.01 65.16
C VAL A 23 32.47 55.33 65.50
N GLN A 24 33.15 55.33 66.65
CA GLN A 24 34.08 56.36 67.07
C GLN A 24 35.23 56.50 66.07
N GLN A 25 35.57 57.75 65.79
CA GLN A 25 36.83 58.16 65.18
C GLN A 25 38.00 57.77 66.09
N LEU A 26 39.06 57.18 65.52
CA LEU A 26 40.42 57.21 66.05
C LEU A 26 41.39 57.13 64.88
N VAL A 27 42.15 58.21 64.68
CA VAL A 27 43.32 58.31 63.78
C VAL A 27 44.60 58.26 64.66
N PRO A 28 45.79 58.05 64.10
CA PRO A 28 46.60 56.85 64.26
C PRO A 28 47.76 57.04 65.26
N SER A 29 48.19 55.96 65.92
CA SER A 29 49.52 55.91 66.56
C SER A 29 50.40 54.91 65.82
N THR A 30 51.51 55.41 65.31
CA THR A 30 52.51 54.70 64.53
C THR A 30 53.40 53.84 65.43
N GLN A 31 53.01 52.59 65.65
CA GLN A 31 53.98 51.53 65.97
C GLN A 31 53.65 50.25 65.20
N VAL A 32 54.41 50.03 64.13
CA VAL A 32 54.24 48.89 63.23
C VAL A 32 54.82 47.64 63.92
N SER A 33 54.00 47.02 64.75
CA SER A 33 54.18 45.65 65.22
C SER A 33 54.10 44.70 64.02
N LYS A 34 54.95 43.66 63.99
CA LYS A 34 54.97 42.62 62.94
C LYS A 34 53.58 41.96 62.72
N GLY A 35 52.67 42.03 63.69
CA GLY A 35 51.28 41.57 63.54
C GLY A 35 50.38 42.45 62.64
N GLY A 36 50.67 43.74 62.51
CA GLY A 36 49.90 44.66 61.66
C GLY A 36 50.14 44.43 60.16
N ILE A 37 51.36 44.06 59.78
CA ILE A 37 51.70 43.72 58.39
C ILE A 37 50.98 42.44 57.96
N ILE A 38 50.86 41.45 58.85
CA ILE A 38 50.13 40.21 58.58
C ILE A 38 48.63 40.49 58.40
N ALA A 39 48.03 41.35 59.22
CA ALA A 39 46.62 41.73 59.09
C ALA A 39 46.33 42.46 57.78
N ILE A 40 47.19 43.41 57.37
CA ILE A 40 47.05 44.13 56.10
C ILE A 40 47.23 43.18 54.90
N ALA A 41 48.19 42.25 54.96
CA ALA A 41 48.39 41.25 53.92
C ALA A 41 47.18 40.30 53.79
N MET A 42 46.57 39.89 54.91
CA MET A 42 45.37 39.06 54.91
C MET A 42 44.16 39.79 54.30
N MET A 43 44.00 41.08 54.61
CA MET A 43 42.93 41.91 54.08
C MET A 43 43.09 42.13 52.57
N LEU A 44 44.30 42.41 52.09
CA LEU A 44 44.63 42.46 50.67
C LEU A 44 44.38 41.12 49.96
N GLY A 45 44.71 40.00 50.61
CA GLY A 45 44.41 38.66 50.11
C GLY A 45 42.91 38.43 49.89
N TRP A 46 42.07 38.82 50.86
CA TRP A 46 40.61 38.72 50.73
C TRP A 46 40.04 39.63 49.63
N ILE A 47 40.59 40.84 49.47
CA ILE A 47 40.21 41.74 48.38
C ILE A 47 40.56 41.11 47.04
N ALA A 48 41.75 40.53 46.89
CA ALA A 48 42.16 39.86 45.65
C ALA A 48 41.26 38.66 45.32
N VAL A 49 40.90 37.83 46.31
CA VAL A 49 39.93 36.73 46.12
C VAL A 49 38.55 37.27 45.74
N GLY A 50 38.10 38.37 46.33
CA GLY A 50 36.85 39.03 45.98
C GLY A 50 36.82 39.53 44.53
N VAL A 51 37.92 40.11 44.06
CA VAL A 51 38.06 40.58 42.67
C VAL A 51 38.06 39.41 41.68
N VAL A 52 38.81 38.34 41.97
CA VAL A 52 38.84 37.13 41.13
C VAL A 52 37.47 36.45 41.10
N GLY A 53 36.80 36.35 42.25
CA GLY A 53 35.45 35.81 42.35
C GLY A 53 34.41 36.64 41.59
N TYR A 54 34.53 37.97 41.64
CA TYR A 54 33.68 38.88 40.87
C TYR A 54 33.89 38.69 39.35
N LEU A 55 35.14 38.62 38.88
CA LEU A 55 35.45 38.41 37.47
C LEU A 55 34.90 37.07 36.93
N LEU A 56 35.01 36.00 37.72
CA LEU A 56 34.43 34.69 37.37
C LEU A 56 32.89 34.73 37.33
N LEU A 57 32.25 35.45 38.26
CA LEU A 57 30.80 35.61 38.24
C LEU A 57 30.35 36.36 36.98
N THR A 58 31.03 37.44 36.61
CA THR A 58 30.69 38.22 35.43
C THR A 58 30.88 37.43 34.13
N SER A 59 31.92 36.58 34.03
CA SER A 59 32.10 35.75 32.82
C SER A 59 31.00 34.68 32.69
N VAL A 60 30.60 34.05 33.81
CA VAL A 60 29.52 33.06 33.82
C VAL A 60 28.17 33.71 33.50
N GLU A 61 27.91 34.92 33.98
CA GLU A 61 26.70 35.67 33.64
C GLU A 61 26.64 36.00 32.14
N GLU A 62 27.75 36.41 31.52
CA GLU A 62 27.84 36.67 30.08
C GLU A 62 27.60 35.40 29.24
N GLU A 63 28.24 34.28 29.58
CA GLU A 63 28.03 33.00 28.90
C GLU A 63 26.58 32.49 29.04
N THR A 64 26.00 32.62 30.24
CA THR A 64 24.62 32.21 30.49
C THR A 64 23.64 33.08 29.70
N ASN A 65 23.91 34.38 29.59
CA ASN A 65 23.09 35.30 28.78
C ASN A 65 23.24 35.03 27.28
N ALA A 66 24.45 34.72 26.81
CA ALA A 66 24.70 34.31 25.43
C ALA A 66 23.95 33.01 25.08
N LEU A 67 23.97 32.02 25.99
CA LEU A 67 23.26 30.75 25.80
C LEU A 67 21.73 30.95 25.77
N LYS A 68 21.19 31.83 26.63
CA LYS A 68 19.77 32.20 26.62
C LYS A 68 19.37 32.91 25.31
N LEU A 69 20.22 33.76 24.77
CA LEU A 69 19.98 34.39 23.48
C LEU A 69 19.97 33.36 22.35
N GLN A 70 20.90 32.42 22.35
CA GLN A 70 20.91 31.34 21.34
C GLN A 70 19.70 30.42 21.46
N SER A 71 19.28 30.03 22.67
CA SER A 71 18.11 29.16 22.85
C SER A 71 16.81 29.85 22.45
N THR A 72 16.68 31.16 22.71
CA THR A 72 15.52 31.94 22.26
C THR A 72 15.50 32.12 20.75
N GLN A 73 16.65 32.27 20.10
CA GLN A 73 16.76 32.30 18.64
C GLN A 73 16.41 30.94 18.01
N LEU A 74 16.96 29.85 18.52
CA LEU A 74 16.63 28.49 18.07
C LEU A 74 15.15 28.16 18.30
N ALA A 75 14.58 28.57 19.44
CA ALA A 75 13.16 28.39 19.71
C ALA A 75 12.26 29.15 18.72
N LYS A 76 12.66 30.37 18.32
CA LYS A 76 11.96 31.13 17.27
C LYS A 76 12.07 30.44 15.91
N GLN A 77 13.27 29.99 15.53
CA GLN A 77 13.45 29.26 14.27
C GLN A 77 12.65 27.96 14.22
N ALA A 78 12.61 27.20 15.32
CA ALA A 78 11.79 26.00 15.43
C ALA A 78 10.30 26.32 15.34
N ALA A 79 9.85 27.42 15.94
CA ALA A 79 8.47 27.88 15.83
C ALA A 79 8.09 28.33 14.41
N ASP A 80 8.97 29.07 13.72
CA ASP A 80 8.76 29.50 12.34
C ASP A 80 8.75 28.31 11.37
N ILE A 81 9.63 27.33 11.57
CA ILE A 81 9.65 26.09 10.78
C ILE A 81 8.36 25.30 11.01
N ASN A 82 7.93 25.12 12.27
CA ASN A 82 6.67 24.43 12.58
C ASN A 82 5.44 25.17 12.05
N ALA A 83 5.44 26.51 12.03
CA ALA A 83 4.36 27.29 11.45
C ALA A 83 4.28 27.17 9.92
N GLN A 84 5.41 26.90 9.25
CA GLN A 84 5.46 26.63 7.82
C GLN A 84 5.09 25.19 7.46
N ILE A 85 5.23 24.24 8.40
CA ILE A 85 4.80 22.86 8.24
C ILE A 85 3.31 22.78 8.53
N ASP A 86 2.51 22.90 7.47
CA ASP A 86 1.09 22.58 7.50
C ASP A 86 0.92 21.06 7.66
N GLU A 87 0.90 20.59 8.91
CA GLU A 87 0.73 19.17 9.27
C GLU A 87 -0.57 18.60 8.70
N GLU A 88 -1.63 19.39 8.69
CA GLU A 88 -2.94 19.00 8.16
C GLU A 88 -2.90 18.85 6.63
N GLY A 89 -2.25 19.80 5.94
CA GLY A 89 -1.99 19.71 4.51
C GLY A 89 -1.10 18.54 4.12
N LEU A 90 -0.13 18.16 4.96
CA LEU A 90 0.74 17.01 4.71
C LEU A 90 -0.02 15.69 4.87
N GLN A 91 -0.85 15.56 5.91
CA GLN A 91 -1.71 14.39 6.11
C GLN A 91 -2.75 14.24 4.99
N ALA A 92 -3.36 15.34 4.55
CA ALA A 92 -4.30 15.32 3.43
C ALA A 92 -3.64 14.82 2.13
N ARG A 93 -2.39 15.23 1.86
CA ARG A 93 -1.61 14.76 0.70
C ARG A 93 -1.23 13.29 0.84
N PHE A 94 -0.83 12.85 2.02
CA PHE A 94 -0.49 11.46 2.29
C PHE A 94 -1.71 10.54 2.08
N ASN A 95 -2.86 10.89 2.67
CA ASN A 95 -4.10 10.13 2.51
C ASN A 95 -4.51 10.06 1.03
N ARG A 96 -4.47 11.19 0.32
CA ARG A 96 -4.75 11.21 -1.12
C ARG A 96 -3.78 10.34 -1.92
N TYR A 97 -2.51 10.29 -1.54
CA TYR A 97 -1.52 9.43 -2.18
C TYR A 97 -1.80 7.95 -1.94
N GLU A 98 -2.18 7.57 -0.72
CA GLU A 98 -2.59 6.20 -0.41
C GLU A 98 -3.84 5.78 -1.17
N GLU A 99 -4.86 6.64 -1.24
CA GLU A 99 -6.06 6.42 -2.05
C GLU A 99 -5.72 6.20 -3.53
N LEU A 100 -4.84 7.05 -4.10
CA LEU A 100 -4.40 6.90 -5.49
C LEU A 100 -3.59 5.62 -5.71
N LYS A 101 -2.74 5.23 -4.75
CA LYS A 101 -1.96 4.01 -4.82
C LYS A 101 -2.86 2.77 -4.78
N ALA A 102 -3.82 2.74 -3.84
CA ALA A 102 -4.80 1.68 -3.74
C ALA A 102 -5.68 1.57 -5.00
N ALA A 103 -6.13 2.71 -5.53
CA ALA A 103 -6.89 2.76 -6.78
C ALA A 103 -6.05 2.25 -7.98
N LYS A 104 -4.77 2.63 -8.05
CA LYS A 104 -3.85 2.16 -9.10
C LYS A 104 -3.65 0.64 -9.00
N GLU A 105 -3.38 0.12 -7.82
CA GLU A 105 -3.19 -1.33 -7.61
C GLU A 105 -4.46 -2.10 -7.96
N ALA A 106 -5.64 -1.61 -7.57
CA ALA A 106 -6.92 -2.21 -7.95
C ALA A 106 -7.13 -2.20 -9.47
N LEU A 107 -6.75 -1.11 -10.15
CA LEU A 107 -6.90 -0.96 -11.59
C LEU A 107 -5.88 -1.79 -12.38
N GLU A 108 -4.64 -1.92 -11.89
CA GLU A 108 -3.62 -2.78 -12.49
C GLU A 108 -3.99 -4.27 -12.35
N LYS A 109 -4.50 -4.69 -11.18
CA LYS A 109 -5.05 -6.05 -10.98
C LYS A 109 -6.19 -6.36 -11.95
N LYS A 110 -7.05 -5.38 -12.26
CA LYS A 110 -8.14 -5.54 -13.24
C LYS A 110 -7.68 -5.50 -14.70
N ARG A 111 -6.62 -4.75 -15.05
CA ARG A 111 -6.20 -4.57 -16.45
C ARG A 111 -5.27 -5.65 -17.00
N ARG A 112 -4.41 -6.24 -16.16
CA ARG A 112 -3.43 -7.25 -16.62
C ARG A 112 -4.04 -8.61 -16.90
N THR A 113 -5.29 -8.79 -16.54
CA THR A 113 -5.83 -10.07 -16.09
C THR A 113 -6.78 -10.67 -17.15
N PRO A 114 -7.75 -9.91 -17.70
CA PRO A 114 -8.61 -10.44 -18.76
C PRO A 114 -7.90 -10.61 -20.11
N VAL A 115 -6.96 -9.73 -20.45
CA VAL A 115 -6.37 -9.69 -21.81
C VAL A 115 -5.66 -11.00 -22.16
N PHE A 116 -4.88 -11.56 -21.24
CA PHE A 116 -4.21 -12.84 -21.48
C PHE A 116 -5.20 -14.01 -21.50
N VAL A 117 -6.27 -13.96 -20.72
CA VAL A 117 -7.33 -14.98 -20.76
C VAL A 117 -8.04 -14.98 -22.10
N TYR A 118 -8.42 -13.80 -22.61
CA TYR A 118 -8.99 -13.66 -23.94
C TYR A 118 -8.03 -14.11 -25.04
N HIS A 119 -6.74 -13.80 -24.91
CA HIS A 119 -5.72 -14.25 -25.85
C HIS A 119 -5.62 -15.79 -25.87
N GLU A 120 -5.59 -16.42 -24.69
CA GLU A 120 -5.56 -17.88 -24.58
C GLU A 120 -6.83 -18.52 -25.11
N LEU A 121 -8.00 -17.96 -24.82
CA LEU A 121 -9.26 -18.43 -25.41
C LEU A 121 -9.25 -18.30 -26.94
N GLY A 122 -8.70 -17.21 -27.46
CA GLY A 122 -8.49 -17.04 -28.90
C GLY A 122 -7.58 -18.12 -29.49
N ASN A 123 -6.51 -18.50 -28.80
CA ASN A 123 -5.62 -19.59 -29.23
C ASN A 123 -6.32 -20.95 -29.17
N VAL A 124 -7.07 -21.22 -28.10
CA VAL A 124 -7.85 -22.46 -27.95
C VAL A 124 -8.89 -22.57 -29.06
N LEU A 125 -9.58 -21.47 -29.39
CA LEU A 125 -10.62 -21.41 -30.43
C LEU A 125 -10.07 -21.18 -31.85
N THR A 126 -8.76 -21.35 -32.08
CA THR A 126 -8.16 -21.26 -33.41
C THR A 126 -7.69 -22.65 -33.85
N THR A 127 -8.25 -23.15 -34.96
CA THR A 127 -7.85 -24.42 -35.57
C THR A 127 -6.35 -24.44 -35.90
N GLY A 128 -5.65 -25.52 -35.55
CA GLY A 128 -4.21 -25.68 -35.76
C GLY A 128 -3.30 -24.93 -34.78
N LYS A 129 -3.86 -24.17 -33.82
CA LYS A 129 -3.10 -23.65 -32.68
C LYS A 129 -3.31 -24.52 -31.44
N LEU A 130 -2.26 -24.62 -30.64
CA LEU A 130 -2.29 -25.22 -29.31
C LEU A 130 -2.41 -24.11 -28.25
N PRO A 131 -3.02 -24.41 -27.08
CA PRO A 131 -2.96 -23.51 -25.95
C PRO A 131 -1.52 -23.28 -25.46
N ASP A 132 -1.30 -22.26 -24.64
CA ASP A 132 -0.05 -22.08 -23.89
C ASP A 132 0.10 -23.23 -22.87
N ILE A 133 0.76 -24.32 -23.27
CA ILE A 133 0.88 -25.57 -22.50
C ILE A 133 2.24 -25.61 -21.80
N ASP A 134 2.24 -25.96 -20.51
CA ASP A 134 3.45 -26.45 -19.84
C ASP A 134 3.72 -27.90 -20.26
N GLU A 135 4.75 -28.12 -21.08
CA GLU A 135 5.11 -29.44 -21.58
C GLU A 135 5.37 -30.46 -20.46
N ALA A 136 5.90 -30.02 -19.30
CA ALA A 136 6.20 -30.91 -18.19
C ALA A 136 4.91 -31.38 -17.51
N GLU A 137 3.98 -30.46 -17.24
CA GLU A 137 2.66 -30.81 -16.69
C GLU A 137 1.86 -31.68 -17.67
N GLN A 138 1.88 -31.36 -18.97
CA GLN A 138 1.12 -32.10 -19.96
C GLN A 138 1.63 -33.53 -20.12
N ARG A 139 2.96 -33.75 -20.10
CA ARG A 139 3.53 -35.11 -20.12
C ARG A 139 3.10 -35.92 -18.88
N GLN A 140 3.05 -35.29 -17.71
CA GLN A 140 2.56 -35.95 -16.50
C GLN A 140 1.07 -36.30 -16.60
N ARG A 141 0.25 -35.37 -17.11
CA ARG A 141 -1.19 -35.59 -17.32
C ARG A 141 -1.45 -36.74 -18.29
N VAL A 142 -0.75 -36.76 -19.43
CA VAL A 142 -0.85 -37.83 -20.43
C VAL A 142 -0.37 -39.18 -19.88
N ALA A 143 0.64 -39.18 -19.01
CA ALA A 143 1.10 -40.41 -18.35
C ALA A 143 0.06 -40.98 -17.36
N LEU A 144 -0.70 -40.11 -16.69
CA LEU A 144 -1.78 -40.51 -15.79
C LEU A 144 -3.06 -40.89 -16.54
N ASP A 145 -3.40 -40.14 -17.58
CA ASP A 145 -4.57 -40.33 -18.42
C ASP A 145 -4.21 -40.16 -19.91
N PRO A 146 -4.13 -41.26 -20.68
CA PRO A 146 -3.88 -41.20 -22.13
C PRO A 146 -4.93 -40.38 -22.90
N GLN A 147 -6.15 -40.21 -22.38
CA GLN A 147 -7.21 -39.43 -23.02
C GLN A 147 -7.01 -37.92 -22.89
N ALA A 148 -6.10 -37.47 -22.02
CA ALA A 148 -5.71 -36.06 -21.88
C ALA A 148 -4.81 -35.56 -23.02
N ARG A 149 -4.41 -36.45 -23.95
CA ARG A 149 -3.68 -36.06 -25.15
C ARG A 149 -4.60 -35.22 -26.05
N LEU A 150 -4.10 -34.04 -26.42
CA LEU A 150 -4.82 -33.11 -27.28
C LEU A 150 -4.78 -33.59 -28.73
N ASP A 151 -5.89 -33.41 -29.43
CA ASP A 151 -5.98 -33.63 -30.86
C ASP A 151 -5.55 -32.36 -31.62
N ASN A 152 -4.57 -32.50 -32.51
CA ASN A 152 -4.06 -31.39 -33.32
C ASN A 152 -4.99 -31.05 -34.49
N ASP A 153 -5.76 -32.04 -34.97
CA ASP A 153 -6.63 -31.91 -36.14
C ASP A 153 -8.06 -31.48 -35.76
N TRP A 154 -8.29 -31.20 -34.47
CA TRP A 154 -9.57 -30.72 -33.96
C TRP A 154 -9.99 -29.38 -34.60
N ASP A 155 -11.25 -29.32 -35.06
CA ASP A 155 -11.83 -28.12 -35.64
C ASP A 155 -12.42 -27.22 -34.55
N ALA A 156 -11.77 -26.08 -34.30
CA ALA A 156 -12.22 -25.14 -33.29
C ALA A 156 -13.50 -24.38 -33.68
N GLN A 157 -13.91 -24.40 -34.96
CA GLN A 157 -15.15 -23.75 -35.41
C GLN A 157 -16.42 -24.50 -34.96
N SER A 158 -16.27 -25.73 -34.50
CA SER A 158 -17.33 -26.55 -33.93
C SER A 158 -17.85 -26.02 -32.58
N VAL A 159 -17.08 -25.16 -31.90
CA VAL A 159 -17.40 -24.60 -30.58
C VAL A 159 -17.46 -23.09 -30.67
N TRP A 160 -18.46 -22.49 -30.04
CA TRP A 160 -18.60 -21.05 -29.93
C TRP A 160 -18.95 -20.62 -28.51
N LEU A 161 -18.58 -19.39 -28.17
CA LEU A 161 -18.88 -18.78 -26.87
C LEU A 161 -20.07 -17.83 -27.02
N LEU A 162 -20.98 -17.87 -26.05
CA LEU A 162 -22.17 -17.02 -25.98
C LEU A 162 -21.96 -15.90 -24.96
N SER A 163 -21.55 -16.27 -23.74
CA SER A 163 -21.21 -15.31 -22.69
C SER A 163 -19.99 -15.75 -21.94
N MET A 164 -19.31 -14.77 -21.37
CA MET A 164 -18.22 -15.02 -20.46
C MET A 164 -18.24 -13.93 -19.39
N VAL A 165 -18.38 -14.35 -18.14
CA VAL A 165 -18.52 -13.45 -17.00
C VAL A 165 -17.48 -13.83 -15.96
N GLU A 166 -16.67 -12.86 -15.56
CA GLU A 166 -15.74 -13.03 -14.44
C GLU A 166 -16.49 -12.79 -13.14
N GLU A 167 -16.55 -13.81 -12.30
CA GLU A 167 -17.03 -13.76 -10.93
C GLU A 167 -15.89 -13.44 -9.94
N ASP A 168 -16.25 -13.26 -8.67
CA ASP A 168 -15.28 -13.11 -7.59
C ASP A 168 -14.33 -14.32 -7.50
N ASN A 169 -13.11 -14.09 -7.00
CA ASN A 169 -12.05 -15.10 -6.83
C ASN A 169 -11.46 -15.67 -8.14
N ASN A 170 -11.45 -14.90 -9.22
CA ASN A 170 -10.81 -15.27 -10.49
C ASN A 170 -11.49 -16.49 -11.14
N VAL A 171 -12.79 -16.63 -10.92
CA VAL A 171 -13.60 -17.69 -11.53
C VAL A 171 -14.29 -17.11 -12.74
N LEU A 172 -14.14 -17.78 -13.87
CA LEU A 172 -14.71 -17.39 -15.14
C LEU A 172 -15.87 -18.33 -15.45
N GLU A 173 -17.08 -17.82 -15.49
CA GLU A 173 -18.25 -18.52 -15.99
C GLU A 173 -18.27 -18.37 -17.52
N ILE A 174 -18.24 -19.50 -18.23
CA ILE A 174 -18.22 -19.56 -19.68
C ILE A 174 -19.48 -20.31 -20.13
N THR A 175 -20.30 -19.65 -20.94
CA THR A 175 -21.42 -20.28 -21.63
C THR A 175 -21.18 -20.29 -23.13
N GLY A 176 -21.63 -21.34 -23.79
CA GLY A 176 -21.38 -21.51 -25.21
C GLY A 176 -22.22 -22.59 -25.84
N GLY A 177 -21.89 -22.90 -27.09
CA GLY A 177 -22.41 -24.05 -27.78
C GLY A 177 -21.32 -24.85 -28.48
N ALA A 178 -21.58 -26.13 -28.68
CA ALA A 178 -20.75 -27.05 -29.43
C ALA A 178 -21.62 -27.83 -30.41
N ARG A 179 -21.04 -28.16 -31.57
CA ARG A 179 -21.70 -29.01 -32.56
C ARG A 179 -21.86 -30.44 -32.05
N ASP A 180 -20.77 -31.02 -31.57
CA ASP A 180 -20.70 -32.41 -31.09
C ASP A 180 -20.16 -32.49 -29.65
N PRO A 181 -20.49 -33.55 -28.89
CA PRO A 181 -20.01 -33.71 -27.51
C PRO A 181 -18.49 -33.99 -27.45
N ASP A 182 -17.94 -34.56 -28.52
CA ASP A 182 -16.50 -34.81 -28.65
C ASP A 182 -15.73 -33.49 -28.77
N ASP A 183 -16.28 -32.53 -29.52
CA ASP A 183 -15.70 -31.19 -29.67
C ASP A 183 -15.72 -30.41 -28.35
N LEU A 184 -16.82 -30.51 -27.60
CA LEU A 184 -16.92 -29.94 -26.26
C LEU A 184 -15.86 -30.56 -25.33
N SER A 185 -15.67 -31.87 -25.41
CA SER A 185 -14.67 -32.58 -24.60
C SER A 185 -13.26 -32.12 -24.94
N GLU A 186 -12.95 -31.93 -26.21
CA GLU A 186 -11.64 -31.46 -26.66
C GLU A 186 -11.38 -30.00 -26.27
N PHE A 187 -12.40 -29.14 -26.40
CA PHE A 187 -12.35 -27.77 -25.88
C PHE A 187 -12.01 -27.74 -24.38
N VAL A 188 -12.68 -28.56 -23.56
CA VAL A 188 -12.42 -28.63 -22.12
C VAL A 188 -11.03 -29.16 -21.81
N LYS A 189 -10.53 -30.16 -22.56
CA LYS A 189 -9.16 -30.65 -22.39
C LYS A 189 -8.13 -29.56 -22.71
N ARG A 190 -8.33 -28.80 -23.79
CA ARG A 190 -7.47 -27.68 -24.17
C ARG A 190 -7.46 -26.58 -23.11
N LEU A 191 -8.62 -26.24 -22.53
CA LEU A 191 -8.70 -25.33 -21.40
C LEU A 191 -7.92 -25.86 -20.18
N ARG A 192 -8.07 -27.15 -19.85
CA ARG A 192 -7.35 -27.78 -18.72
C ARG A 192 -5.84 -27.85 -18.93
N ALA A 193 -5.39 -27.98 -20.17
CA ALA A 193 -3.99 -28.07 -20.54
C ALA A 193 -3.29 -26.70 -20.57
N SER A 194 -4.04 -25.61 -20.74
CA SER A 194 -3.49 -24.27 -20.71
C SER A 194 -2.95 -23.91 -19.33
N ALA A 195 -1.75 -23.31 -19.29
CA ALA A 195 -1.10 -22.81 -18.10
C ALA A 195 -1.87 -21.68 -17.41
N ARG A 196 -2.90 -21.12 -18.06
CA ARG A 196 -3.65 -19.96 -17.58
C ARG A 196 -4.93 -20.32 -16.84
N PHE A 197 -5.37 -21.56 -16.93
CA PHE A 197 -6.49 -22.06 -16.15
C PHE A 197 -5.98 -23.04 -15.08
N ALA A 198 -6.19 -22.70 -13.81
CA ALA A 198 -5.80 -23.55 -12.68
C ALA A 198 -6.67 -24.80 -12.61
N ARG A 199 -7.97 -24.59 -12.78
CA ARG A 199 -8.99 -25.60 -12.60
C ARG A 199 -10.15 -25.29 -13.52
N VAL A 200 -10.62 -26.30 -14.24
CA VAL A 200 -11.79 -26.21 -15.10
C VAL A 200 -12.80 -27.23 -14.62
N SER A 201 -14.05 -26.81 -14.41
CA SER A 201 -15.14 -27.71 -14.02
C SER A 201 -15.46 -28.71 -15.12
N HIS A 202 -16.36 -29.65 -14.82
CA HIS A 202 -17.01 -30.42 -15.88
C HIS A 202 -18.09 -29.54 -16.50
N PRO A 203 -18.23 -29.51 -17.83
CA PRO A 203 -19.29 -28.73 -18.46
C PRO A 203 -20.64 -29.38 -18.18
N GLU A 204 -21.62 -28.57 -17.78
CA GLU A 204 -23.01 -28.97 -17.83
C GLU A 204 -23.52 -28.70 -19.24
N TYR A 205 -24.05 -29.71 -19.93
CA TYR A 205 -24.51 -29.55 -21.31
C TYR A 205 -25.94 -30.04 -21.51
N LYS A 206 -26.63 -29.40 -22.46
CA LYS A 206 -27.99 -29.75 -22.88
C LYS A 206 -28.05 -29.80 -24.40
N LEU A 207 -28.61 -30.88 -24.93
CA LEU A 207 -28.88 -31.02 -26.36
C LEU A 207 -30.12 -30.20 -26.72
N HIS A 208 -29.97 -29.33 -27.71
CA HIS A 208 -31.09 -28.65 -28.37
C HIS A 208 -31.35 -29.34 -29.69
N GLU A 209 -32.33 -30.23 -29.71
CA GLU A 209 -32.84 -30.83 -30.94
C GLU A 209 -33.66 -29.77 -31.69
N VAL A 210 -33.19 -29.41 -32.89
CA VAL A 210 -34.00 -28.62 -33.81
C VAL A 210 -35.07 -29.56 -34.31
N LYS A 211 -36.28 -29.46 -33.72
CA LYS A 211 -37.47 -30.13 -34.25
C LYS A 211 -37.50 -29.89 -35.74
N GLU A 212 -37.36 -30.96 -36.52
CA GLU A 212 -37.39 -30.92 -37.97
C GLU A 212 -38.50 -29.95 -38.37
N ARG A 213 -38.14 -28.84 -39.02
CA ARG A 213 -39.14 -28.09 -39.79
C ARG A 213 -39.80 -29.14 -40.64
N ASP A 214 -41.08 -29.44 -40.37
CA ASP A 214 -41.87 -30.48 -41.04
C ASP A 214 -41.34 -30.63 -42.45
N GLN A 215 -40.67 -31.74 -42.77
CA GLN A 215 -39.92 -31.89 -44.04
C GLN A 215 -40.81 -31.62 -45.27
N ALA A 216 -42.14 -31.62 -45.10
CA ALA A 216 -43.16 -31.18 -46.05
C ALA A 216 -43.14 -29.67 -46.40
N THR A 217 -42.56 -28.80 -45.57
CA THR A 217 -42.45 -27.35 -45.81
C THR A 217 -41.12 -26.92 -46.43
N LEU A 218 -40.10 -27.78 -46.40
CA LEU A 218 -38.80 -27.54 -47.04
C LEU A 218 -38.87 -27.49 -48.57
N ALA A 219 -39.90 -28.10 -49.18
CA ALA A 219 -40.17 -27.98 -50.61
C ALA A 219 -40.74 -26.60 -51.03
N SER A 220 -41.19 -25.78 -50.06
CA SER A 220 -41.80 -24.44 -50.29
C SER A 220 -41.11 -23.30 -49.53
N ALA A 221 -40.06 -23.57 -48.76
CA ALA A 221 -39.46 -22.62 -47.83
C ALA A 221 -38.10 -22.09 -48.30
N THR A 222 -38.04 -21.50 -49.49
CA THR A 222 -36.84 -20.82 -49.97
C THR A 222 -36.55 -19.48 -49.29
N ASP A 223 -37.41 -18.94 -48.41
CA ASP A 223 -37.33 -17.49 -48.12
C ASP A 223 -37.73 -17.03 -46.71
N LYS A 224 -37.63 -17.86 -45.67
CA LYS A 224 -37.72 -17.32 -44.29
C LYS A 224 -36.32 -17.11 -43.72
N PRO A 225 -35.83 -15.86 -43.65
CA PRO A 225 -34.52 -15.59 -43.05
C PRO A 225 -34.56 -16.05 -41.59
N LEU A 226 -33.49 -16.73 -41.18
CA LEU A 226 -33.31 -17.14 -39.80
C LEU A 226 -33.42 -15.92 -38.89
N LYS A 227 -34.17 -16.05 -37.80
CA LYS A 227 -34.11 -15.02 -36.76
C LYS A 227 -32.74 -15.10 -36.09
N PRO A 228 -32.18 -13.97 -35.63
CA PRO A 228 -30.99 -13.99 -34.79
C PRO A 228 -31.18 -14.95 -33.61
N GLY A 229 -30.34 -15.99 -33.52
CA GLY A 229 -30.41 -17.03 -32.49
C GLY A 229 -31.11 -18.33 -32.87
N GLU A 230 -31.68 -18.47 -34.07
CA GLU A 230 -32.19 -19.77 -34.56
C GLU A 230 -31.08 -20.56 -35.27
N SER A 231 -30.81 -21.80 -34.84
CA SER A 231 -29.91 -22.72 -35.56
C SER A 231 -30.68 -23.59 -36.55
N LEU A 232 -29.99 -24.00 -37.63
CA LEU A 232 -30.49 -24.97 -38.60
C LEU A 232 -30.15 -26.42 -38.24
N SER A 233 -29.28 -26.61 -37.26
CA SER A 233 -28.75 -27.89 -36.84
C SER A 233 -28.85 -28.06 -35.34
N ASP A 234 -28.93 -29.31 -34.91
CA ASP A 234 -28.79 -29.69 -33.51
C ASP A 234 -27.46 -29.18 -32.96
N TYR A 235 -27.47 -28.78 -31.70
CA TYR A 235 -26.27 -28.36 -31.00
C TYR A 235 -26.39 -28.58 -29.51
N TYR A 236 -25.25 -28.61 -28.83
CA TYR A 236 -25.14 -28.70 -27.40
C TYR A 236 -24.89 -27.30 -26.84
N SER A 237 -25.74 -26.81 -25.95
CA SER A 237 -25.38 -25.66 -25.12
C SER A 237 -24.60 -26.15 -23.91
N PHE A 238 -23.53 -25.45 -23.51
CA PHE A 238 -22.78 -25.78 -22.31
C PHE A 238 -22.57 -24.58 -21.38
N GLU A 239 -22.40 -24.89 -20.11
CA GLU A 239 -22.01 -23.97 -19.05
C GLU A 239 -20.86 -24.61 -18.27
N LEU A 240 -19.78 -23.86 -18.05
CA LEU A 240 -18.64 -24.31 -17.28
C LEU A 240 -17.98 -23.17 -16.52
N THR A 241 -17.28 -23.52 -15.44
CA THR A 241 -16.48 -22.57 -14.66
C THR A 241 -14.99 -22.89 -14.79
N ALA A 242 -14.18 -21.85 -14.99
CA ALA A 242 -12.74 -21.96 -15.09
C ALA A 242 -12.08 -21.00 -14.10
N GLN A 243 -11.32 -21.53 -13.15
CA GLN A 243 -10.49 -20.74 -12.25
C GLN A 243 -9.22 -20.32 -12.98
N VAL A 244 -9.00 -19.01 -13.08
CA VAL A 244 -7.87 -18.43 -13.81
C VAL A 244 -6.64 -18.32 -12.90
N ARG A 245 -5.47 -18.68 -13.43
CA ARG A 245 -4.15 -18.39 -12.82
C ARG A 245 -3.71 -17.00 -13.26
N TYR A 246 -3.83 -16.03 -12.37
CA TYR A 246 -3.14 -14.76 -12.51
C TYR A 246 -1.74 -14.92 -11.93
N TRP A 247 -0.75 -14.95 -12.81
CA TRP A 247 0.65 -14.88 -12.42
C TRP A 247 0.95 -13.43 -12.03
N ASP A 248 1.52 -13.22 -10.84
CA ASP A 248 2.09 -11.93 -10.40
C ASP A 248 3.44 -11.66 -11.10
#